data_AF-A0A1J3ZU34-F1
#
_entry.id   AF-A0A1J3ZU34-F1
#
_cell.length_a   1.000
_cell.length_b   1.000
_cell.length_c   1.000
_cell.angle_alpha   90.00
_cell.angle_beta   90.00
_cell.angle_gamma   90.00
#
_symmetry.space_group_name_H-M   'P 1'
#
loop_
_entity.id
_entity.type
_entity.pdbx_description
1 polymer ?
#
loop_
_entity_poly.entity_id
_entity_poly.type
_entity_poly.pdbx_seq_one_letter_code
_entity_poly.pdbx_strand_id
1 'polypeptide(L)' 'MSLSNEEMIAEIRKKLNIVNQGLLNPDKFKSSNHEEITEIYEFVMSKDSFSPSEVTAIADHLGQLRQD' A
#
# COMPACT_ATOMS: atom_id res chain seq x y z
N MET A 1 14.73 -9.22 -8.91
CA MET A 1 14.87 -8.53 -7.61
C MET A 1 13.49 -8.48 -7.01
N SER A 2 13.29 -9.03 -5.81
CA SER A 2 12.02 -8.92 -5.10
C SER A 2 11.97 -7.55 -4.42
N LEU A 3 10.87 -6.82 -4.58
CA LEU A 3 10.67 -5.55 -3.88
C LEU A 3 10.50 -5.82 -2.38
N SER A 4 10.97 -4.90 -1.54
CA SER A 4 10.69 -4.97 -0.10
C SER A 4 9.30 -4.42 0.20
N ASN A 5 8.71 -4.78 1.36
CA ASN A 5 7.40 -4.25 1.79
C ASN A 5 7.32 -2.73 1.68
N GLU A 6 8.37 -2.04 2.14
CA GLU A 6 8.46 -0.58 2.11
C GLU A 6 8.38 -0.03 0.69
N GLU A 7 9.07 -0.67 -0.27
CA GLU A 7 9.09 -0.24 -1.65
C GLU A 7 7.73 -0.46 -2.32
N MET A 8 7.10 -1.61 -2.07
CA MET A 8 5.75 -1.89 -2.55
C MET A 8 4.75 -0.86 -2.03
N ILE A 9 4.79 -0.54 -0.73
CA ILE A 9 3.92 0.47 -0.13
C ILE A 9 4.21 1.86 -0.71
N ALA A 10 5.47 2.23 -0.92
CA ALA A 10 5.84 3.50 -1.52
C ALA A 10 5.27 3.64 -2.95
N GLU A 11 5.37 2.59 -3.75
CA GLU A 11 4.83 2.55 -5.10
C GLU A 11 3.30 2.56 -5.13
N ILE A 12 2.63 1.78 -4.26
CA ILE A 12 1.17 1.84 -4.09
C ILE A 12 0.74 3.25 -3.72
N ARG A 13 1.39 3.87 -2.74
CA ARG A 13 1.08 5.22 -2.27
C ARG A 13 1.20 6.24 -3.40
N LYS A 14 2.23 6.10 -4.23
CA LYS A 14 2.45 6.94 -5.42
C LYS A 14 1.37 6.71 -6.48
N LYS A 15 1.00 5.45 -6.75
CA LYS A 15 -0.05 5.08 -7.70
C LYS A 15 -1.43 5.59 -7.28
N LEU A 16 -1.74 5.50 -5.99
CA LEU A 16 -3.00 5.98 -5.40
C LEU A 16 -3.01 7.50 -5.14
N ASN A 17 -1.89 8.20 -5.42
CA ASN A 17 -1.71 9.63 -5.15
C ASN A 17 -2.03 10.02 -3.69
N ILE A 18 -1.66 9.16 -2.74
CA ILE A 18 -1.91 9.39 -1.32
C ILE A 18 -0.82 10.31 -0.76
N VAL A 19 -1.19 11.57 -0.58
CA VAL A 19 -0.30 12.59 0.01
C VAL A 19 -0.19 12.47 1.53
N ASN A 20 -1.16 11.85 2.18
CA ASN A 20 -1.21 11.77 3.64
C ASN A 20 -0.23 10.72 4.17
N GLN A 21 0.91 11.19 4.70
CA GLN A 21 2.02 10.36 5.18
C GLN A 21 1.63 9.46 6.37
N GLY A 22 0.59 9.83 7.13
CA GLY A 22 0.13 9.04 8.28
C GLY A 22 -0.71 7.81 7.92
N LEU A 23 -1.27 7.76 6.71
CA LEU A 23 -2.12 6.66 6.24
C LEU A 23 -1.29 5.47 5.75
N LEU A 24 -0.21 5.74 5.00
CA LEU A 24 0.67 4.73 4.42
C LEU A 24 2.14 5.11 4.68
N ASN A 25 2.61 4.80 5.88
CA ASN A 25 4.02 4.96 6.22
C ASN A 25 4.78 3.65 5.96
N PRO A 26 5.66 3.56 4.94
CA PRO A 26 6.40 2.34 4.58
C PRO A 26 7.12 1.68 5.77
N ASP A 27 7.70 2.47 6.67
CA ASP A 27 8.43 1.96 7.84
C ASP A 27 7.58 1.09 8.76
N LYS A 28 6.26 1.36 8.84
CA LYS A 28 5.31 0.58 9.64
C LYS A 28 4.98 -0.78 9.03
N PHE A 29 5.37 -1.02 7.78
CA PHE A 29 5.11 -2.25 7.04
C PHE A 29 6.32 -3.19 6.95
N LYS A 30 7.47 -2.82 7.53
CA LYS A 30 8.67 -3.68 7.59
C LYS A 30 8.39 -5.06 8.17
N SER A 31 7.58 -5.12 9.22
CA SER A 31 7.20 -6.35 9.93
C SER A 31 5.82 -6.88 9.54
N SER A 32 5.13 -6.20 8.64
CA SER A 32 3.83 -6.64 8.12
C SER A 32 3.98 -7.84 7.18
N ASN A 33 2.86 -8.52 6.95
CA ASN A 33 2.81 -9.73 6.15
C ASN A 33 3.18 -9.44 4.68
N HIS A 34 4.34 -9.96 4.23
CA HIS A 34 4.87 -9.68 2.89
C HIS A 34 3.92 -10.17 1.77
N GLU A 35 3.28 -11.31 1.99
CA GLU A 35 2.36 -11.92 1.04
C GLU A 35 1.15 -11.00 0.77
N GLU A 36 0.48 -10.52 1.82
CA GLU A 36 -0.66 -9.59 1.68
C GLU A 36 -0.27 -8.26 1.03
N ILE A 37 0.90 -7.70 1.36
CA ILE A 37 1.38 -6.47 0.71
C ILE A 37 1.62 -6.71 -0.77
N THR A 38 2.17 -7.88 -1.13
CA THR A 38 2.41 -8.26 -2.52
C THR A 38 1.09 -8.39 -3.27
N GLU A 39 0.08 -9.03 -2.69
CA GLU A 39 -1.25 -9.14 -3.31
C GLU A 39 -1.88 -7.76 -3.57
N ILE A 40 -1.83 -6.86 -2.60
CA ILE A 40 -2.36 -5.49 -2.76
C ILE A 40 -1.54 -4.71 -3.80
N TYR A 41 -0.21 -4.87 -3.80
CA TYR A 41 0.67 -4.26 -4.78
C TYR A 41 0.33 -4.72 -6.20
N GLU A 42 0.18 -6.02 -6.44
CA GLU A 42 -0.18 -6.55 -7.74
C GLU A 42 -1.56 -6.07 -8.18
N PHE A 43 -2.53 -6.00 -7.27
CA PHE A 43 -3.85 -5.44 -7.54
C PHE A 43 -3.78 -3.96 -7.94
N VAL A 44 -2.99 -3.17 -7.22
CA VAL A 44 -2.81 -1.74 -7.48
C VAL A 44 -2.07 -1.50 -8.81
N MET A 45 -1.08 -2.33 -9.13
CA MET A 45 -0.32 -2.24 -10.38
C MET A 45 -1.09 -2.77 -11.59
N SER A 46 -2.00 -3.71 -11.38
CA SER A 46 -2.93 -4.24 -12.39
C SER A 46 -3.85 -3.15 -12.98
N LYS A 47 -4.13 -2.09 -12.20
CA LYS A 47 -5.04 -1.02 -12.60
C LYS A 47 -4.30 0.29 -12.82
N ASP A 48 -4.71 1.05 -13.84
CA ASP A 48 -4.08 2.33 -14.15
C ASP A 48 -4.48 3.47 -13.23
N SER A 49 -5.73 3.47 -12.75
CA SER A 49 -6.30 4.54 -11.93
C SER A 49 -7.36 4.01 -10.97
N PHE A 50 -7.55 4.73 -9.87
CA PHE A 50 -8.48 4.40 -8.80
C PHE A 50 -9.35 5.60 -8.47
N SER A 51 -10.62 5.33 -8.16
CA SER A 51 -11.55 6.34 -7.66
C SER A 51 -11.18 6.72 -6.23
N PRO A 52 -11.53 7.93 -5.74
CA PRO A 52 -11.25 8.35 -4.36
C PRO A 52 -11.76 7.36 -3.29
N SER A 53 -12.92 6.75 -3.54
CA SER A 53 -13.48 5.72 -2.65
C SER A 53 -12.64 4.43 -2.63
N GLU A 54 -12.13 4.01 -3.78
CA GLU A 54 -11.26 2.83 -3.89
C GLU A 54 -9.92 3.10 -3.20
N VAL A 55 -9.32 4.26 -3.46
CA VAL A 55 -8.10 4.72 -2.79
C VAL A 55 -8.27 4.68 -1.27
N THR A 56 -9.39 5.19 -0.77
CA THR A 56 -9.69 5.18 0.67
C THR A 56 -9.83 3.75 1.20
N ALA A 57 -10.55 2.88 0.49
CA ALA A 57 -10.72 1.48 0.91
C ALA A 57 -9.40 0.71 0.93
N ILE A 58 -8.54 0.89 -0.08
CA ILE A 58 -7.22 0.25 -0.15
C ILE A 58 -6.32 0.78 0.97
N ALA A 59 -6.33 2.09 1.22
CA ALA A 59 -5.55 2.69 2.29
C ALA A 59 -6.02 2.24 3.68
N ASP A 60 -7.33 2.06 3.89
CA ASP A 60 -7.88 1.51 5.13
C ASP A 60 -7.45 0.06 5.33
N HIS A 61 -7.57 -0.77 4.28
CA HIS A 61 -7.15 -2.17 4.33
C HIS A 61 -5.65 -2.31 4.64
N LEU A 62 -4.79 -1.56 3.94
CA LEU A 62 -3.36 -1.48 4.28
C LEU A 62 -3.15 -0.94 5.70
N GLY A 63 -3.93 0.04 6.12
CA GLY A 63 -3.93 0.56 7.48
C GLY A 63 -4.26 -0.48 8.56
N GLN A 64 -4.97 -1.56 8.24
CA GLN A 64 -5.22 -2.67 9.16
C GLN A 64 -4.03 -3.66 9.24
N LEU A 65 -3.19 -3.69 8.21
CA LEU A 65 -1.99 -4.56 8.15
C LEU A 65 -0.79 -3.96 8.87
N ARG A 66 -0.82 -2.68 9.22
CA ARG A 66 0.23 -2.07 10.03
C ARG A 66 0.22 -2.69 11.43
N GLN A 67 1.40 -3.06 11.94
CA GLN A 67 1.53 -3.28 13.38
C GLN A 67 1.48 -1.92 14.08
N ASP A 68 0.62 -1.79 15.09
CA ASP A 68 0.62 -0.63 15.98
C ASP A 68 1.86 -0.65 16.90
#